data_AF-A0A6N8FLC1-F1
#
_entry.id   AF-A0A6N8FLC1-F1
#
_cell.length_a   1.000
_cell.length_b   1.000
_cell.length_c   1.000
_cell.angle_alpha   90.00
_cell.angle_beta   90.00
_cell.angle_gamma   90.00
#
_symmetry.space_group_name_H-M   'P 1'
#
loop_
_entity.id
_entity.type
_entity.pdbx_description
1 polymer ?
#
loop_
_entity_poly.entity_id
_entity_poly.type
_entity_poly.pdbx_seq_one_letter_code
_entity_poly.pdbx_strand_id
1 'polypeptide(L)' 'MTIIIWLVILIVNAYTIGFSITLWKGDSKVGAIAMFVVAVAIVITPFFSVLR' A
#
# COMPACT_ATOMS: atom_id res chain seq x y z
N MET A 1 10.94 -0.02 -17.97
CA MET A 1 10.54 -0.98 -16.91
C MET A 1 10.36 -0.28 -15.56
N THR A 2 11.34 0.48 -15.09
CA THR A 2 11.27 1.21 -13.80
C THR A 2 10.07 2.16 -13.68
N ILE A 3 9.70 2.90 -14.75
CA ILE A 3 8.54 3.80 -14.73
C ILE A 3 7.20 3.06 -14.54
N ILE A 4 7.08 1.87 -15.14
CA ILE A 4 5.88 1.03 -15.03
C ILE A 4 5.77 0.47 -13.61
N ILE A 5 6.90 0.07 -13.02
CA ILE A 5 6.97 -0.40 -11.64
C ILE A 5 6.49 0.70 -10.68
N TRP A 6 6.96 1.95 -10.85
CA TRP A 6 6.49 3.08 -10.05
C TRP A 6 4.99 3.35 -10.20
N LEU A 7 4.45 3.27 -11.42
CA LEU A 7 3.02 3.41 -11.67
C LEU A 7 2.21 2.33 -10.95
N VAL A 8 2.64 1.06 -11.04
CA VAL A 8 1.97 -0.06 -10.37
C VAL A 8 2.03 0.12 -8.84
N ILE A 9 3.18 0.50 -8.29
CA ILE A 9 3.34 0.77 -6.85
C ILE A 9 2.34 1.83 -6.39
N LEU A 10 2.23 2.95 -7.13
CA LEU A 10 1.30 4.03 -6.79
C LEU A 10 -0.16 3.58 -6.84
N ILE A 11 -0.56 2.83 -7.88
CA ILE A 11 -1.94 2.33 -8.04
C ILE A 11 -2.28 1.36 -6.90
N VAL A 12 -1.41 0.39 -6.63
CA VAL A 12 -1.63 -0.62 -5.59
C VAL A 12 -1.62 0.04 -4.21
N ASN A 13 -0.73 0.99 -3.97
CA ASN A 13 -0.69 1.74 -2.71
C ASN A 13 -1.99 2.55 -2.49
N ALA A 14 -2.44 3.31 -3.50
CA ALA A 14 -3.66 4.09 -3.41
C ALA A 14 -4.89 3.20 -3.14
N TYR A 15 -4.99 2.06 -3.83
CA TYR A 15 -6.03 1.07 -3.58
C TYR A 15 -5.96 0.52 -2.15
N THR A 16 -4.76 0.18 -1.66
CA THR A 16 -4.56 -0.40 -0.32
C THR A 16 -4.93 0.61 0.78
N ILE A 17 -4.58 1.88 0.61
CA ILE A 17 -5.00 2.97 1.53
C ILE A 17 -6.52 3.12 1.50
N GLY A 18 -7.13 3.18 0.31
CA GLY A 18 -8.58 3.27 0.18
C GLY A 18 -9.30 2.09 0.84
N PHE A 19 -8.79 0.88 0.64
CA PHE A 19 -9.31 -0.34 1.27
C PHE A 19 -9.16 -0.32 2.79
N SER A 20 -8.02 0.15 3.31
CA SER A 20 -7.81 0.36 4.74
C SER A 20 -8.83 1.33 5.34
N ILE A 21 -9.15 2.43 4.65
CA ILE A 21 -10.16 3.40 5.10
C ILE A 21 -11.56 2.75 5.09
N THR A 22 -11.88 1.96 4.07
CA THR A 22 -13.15 1.23 3.99
C THR A 22 -13.28 0.22 5.13
N LEU A 23 -12.21 -0.53 5.47
CA LEU A 23 -12.22 -1.43 6.62
C LEU A 23 -12.41 -0.70 7.94
N TRP A 24 -11.80 0.48 8.09
CA TRP A 24 -11.95 1.30 9.29
C TRP A 24 -13.41 1.74 9.49
N LYS A 25 -14.11 2.04 8.38
CA LYS A 25 -15.53 2.38 8.39
C LYS A 25 -16.45 1.18 8.62
N GLY A 26 -16.05 -0.02 8.19
CA GLY A 26 -16.82 -1.27 8.33
C GLY A 26 -16.59 -2.03 9.64
N ASP A 27 -16.23 -1.33 10.73
CA ASP A 27 -15.92 -1.88 12.07
C ASP A 27 -14.75 -2.87 12.19
N SER A 28 -14.07 -3.20 11.09
CA SER A 28 -12.86 -4.06 11.11
C SER A 28 -11.59 -3.25 11.37
N LYS A 29 -11.47 -2.70 12.57
CA LYS A 29 -10.33 -1.83 12.96
C LYS A 29 -8.99 -2.55 12.90
N VAL A 30 -8.94 -3.81 13.33
CA VAL A 30 -7.70 -4.61 13.28
C VAL A 30 -7.25 -4.84 11.84
N GLY A 31 -8.19 -5.19 10.96
CA GLY A 31 -7.88 -5.37 9.54
C GLY A 31 -7.49 -4.04 8.88
N ALA A 32 -8.12 -2.93 9.25
CA ALA A 32 -7.75 -1.60 8.77
C ALA A 32 -6.29 -1.26 9.12
N ILE A 33 -5.90 -1.47 10.39
CA ILE A 33 -4.52 -1.23 10.84
C ILE A 33 -3.54 -2.12 10.08
N ALA A 34 -3.85 -3.41 9.90
CA ALA A 34 -3.01 -4.32 9.14
C ALA A 34 -2.82 -3.84 7.68
N MET A 35 -3.91 -3.46 7.01
CA MET A 35 -3.86 -2.96 5.64
C MET A 35 -3.13 -1.63 5.51
N PHE A 36 -3.22 -0.76 6.51
CA PHE A 36 -2.44 0.47 6.55
C PHE A 36 -0.94 0.19 6.65
N VAL A 37 -0.52 -0.75 7.49
CA VAL A 37 0.88 -1.19 7.58
C VAL A 37 1.35 -1.76 6.25
N VAL A 38 0.52 -2.55 5.57
CA VAL A 38 0.82 -3.06 4.22
C VAL A 38 0.99 -1.92 3.22
N ALA A 39 0.13 -0.90 3.26
CA ALA A 39 0.29 0.28 2.40
C ALA A 39 1.64 0.97 2.61
N VAL A 40 2.07 1.15 3.86
CA VAL A 40 3.39 1.71 4.19
C VAL A 40 4.52 0.82 3.66
N ALA A 41 4.42 -0.50 3.84
CA ALA A 41 5.42 -1.44 3.34
C ALA A 41 5.57 -1.40 1.81
N ILE A 42 4.47 -1.24 1.06
CA ILE A 42 4.49 -1.13 -0.40
C ILE A 42 5.29 0.10 -0.86
N VAL A 43 5.24 1.22 -0.14
CA VAL A 43 6.01 2.43 -0.48
C VAL A 43 7.49 2.27 -0.18
N ILE A 44 7.83 1.52 0.88
CA ILE A 44 9.20 1.39 1.38
C ILE A 44 9.98 0.29 0.65
N THR A 45 9.34 -0.82 0.28
CA THR A 45 9.97 -1.97 -0.39
C THR A 45 10.80 -1.63 -1.64
N PRO A 46 10.38 -0.71 -2.53
CA PRO A 46 11.13 -0.34 -3.73
C PRO A 46 12.51 0.27 -3.42
N PHE A 47 12.68 0.89 -2.25
CA PHE A 47 13.98 1.43 -1.83
C PHE A 47 15.01 0.34 -1.51
N PHE A 48 14.56 -0.87 -1.17
CA PHE A 48 15.43 -2.01 -0.90
C PHE A 48 15.61 -2.93 -2.12
N SER A 49 14.64 -2.92 -3.05
CA SER A 49 14.56 -3.87 -4.17
C SER A 49 14.83 -3.23 -5.53
N VAL A 50 14.25 -2.06 -5.81
CA VAL A 50 14.23 -1.43 -7.15
C VAL A 50 15.29 -0.34 -7.28
N LEU A 51 15.59 0.40 -6.21
CA LEU A 51 16.59 1.48 -6.20
C LEU A 51 18.03 1.01 -5.95
N ARG A 52 18.28 -0.30 -5.89
CA ARG A 52 19.63 -0.86 -5.73
C ARG A 52 20.49 -0.66 -6.97
#